data_AF-A0A4Q5VCI7-F1
#
_entry.id   AF-A0A4Q5VCI7-F1
#
_cell.length_a   1.000
_cell.length_b   1.000
_cell.length_c   1.000
_cell.angle_alpha   90.00
_cell.angle_beta   90.00
_cell.angle_gamma   90.00
#
_symmetry.space_group_name_H-M   'P 1'
#
loop_
_entity.id
_entity.type
_entity.pdbx_description
1 polymer ?
#
loop_
_entity_poly.entity_id
_entity_poly.type
_entity_poly.pdbx_seq_one_letter_code
_entity_poly.pdbx_strand_id
1 'polypeptide(L)'
;MGVITRHQQRAIDFVEQQAKLGSERANDCIDAILARANVTRESYDKATAILSSQAQIAVHFHPERISRFGKVVAEGLLQSGRFKNQFETGLSSGSTSAFPGGARDLWERHLFGGAYHADDVHPSVRPKYGALHLLDHPDGPAPRFGSCYFLLHPTVSARSTFTFGGSQEPDALLHTGSINTLAPIFARIFNELELGQGAFGISELNVASLLDDLICRFSTPANILQNAKKYSIEKLILGRALDSFVEVQIHGEIRLDKDVSQLVADPAFQDQHTGEVLGKISTRYGIPLSWHPGFMLKVEQVPYEFRGYPIAPLARRAAKNGLLDAADIGALANSLELEPDAWKDWASYDDTLIQFRRLWHFMVMEGAPRGMF
;
A
#
# COMPACT_ATOMS: atom_id res chain seq x y z
N MET A 1 -13.56 17.98 -4.82
CA MET A 1 -12.49 17.71 -3.84
C MET A 1 -13.12 17.47 -2.49
N GLY A 2 -12.65 16.46 -1.73
CA GLY A 2 -13.14 16.21 -0.37
C GLY A 2 -12.78 17.36 0.57
N VAL A 3 -13.64 17.65 1.54
CA VAL A 3 -13.37 18.68 2.56
C VAL A 3 -12.24 18.20 3.46
N ILE A 4 -11.13 18.94 3.52
CA ILE A 4 -10.03 18.72 4.46
C ILE A 4 -10.08 19.73 5.60
N THR A 5 -9.62 19.33 6.78
CA THR A 5 -9.60 20.18 7.97
C THR A 5 -8.41 21.15 7.95
N ARG A 6 -8.42 22.16 8.83
CA ARG A 6 -7.26 23.05 9.02
C ARG A 6 -5.97 22.30 9.36
N HIS A 7 -6.06 21.23 10.14
CA HIS A 7 -4.91 20.43 10.56
C HIS A 7 -4.34 19.62 9.39
N GLN A 8 -5.23 19.09 8.54
CA GLN A 8 -4.86 18.40 7.31
C GLN A 8 -4.22 19.36 6.29
N GLN A 9 -4.77 20.56 6.12
CA GLN A 9 -4.16 21.57 5.26
C GLN A 9 -2.76 21.97 5.77
N ARG A 10 -2.61 22.22 7.07
CA ARG A 10 -1.31 22.53 7.68
C ARG A 10 -0.27 21.43 7.46
N ALA A 11 -0.67 20.15 7.52
CA ALA A 11 0.21 19.02 7.25
C ALA A 11 0.71 19.02 5.79
N ILE A 12 -0.21 19.23 4.83
CA ILE A 12 0.12 19.33 3.40
C ILE A 12 1.04 20.53 3.15
N ASP A 13 0.71 21.70 3.69
CA ASP A 13 1.49 22.93 3.50
C ASP A 13 2.91 22.80 4.06
N PHE A 14 3.05 22.15 5.22
CA PHE A 14 4.36 21.87 5.81
C PHE A 14 5.22 20.99 4.90
N VAL A 15 4.67 19.88 4.43
CA VAL A 15 5.38 18.97 3.50
C VAL A 15 5.73 19.68 2.20
N GLU A 16 4.80 20.44 1.63
CA GLU A 16 5.03 21.20 0.41
C GLU A 16 6.15 22.23 0.58
N GLN A 17 6.22 22.90 1.74
CA GLN A 17 7.30 23.83 2.05
C GLN A 17 8.65 23.11 2.13
N GLN A 18 8.74 21.97 2.83
CA GLN A 18 9.98 21.20 2.94
C GLN A 18 10.42 20.67 1.58
N ALA A 19 9.48 20.16 0.78
CA ALA A 19 9.76 19.66 -0.56
C ALA A 19 10.31 20.75 -1.49
N LYS A 20 9.77 21.98 -1.42
CA LYS A 20 10.28 23.14 -2.16
C LYS A 20 11.69 23.52 -1.74
N LEU A 21 12.00 23.51 -0.44
CA LEU A 21 13.35 23.78 0.06
C LEU A 21 14.37 22.74 -0.45
N GLY A 22 13.96 21.47 -0.58
CA GLY A 22 14.81 20.40 -1.12
C GLY A 22 14.87 20.31 -2.65
N SER A 23 14.02 21.05 -3.37
CA SER A 23 13.80 20.85 -4.80
C SER A 23 14.99 21.20 -5.68
N GLU A 24 15.78 22.22 -5.34
CA GLU A 24 16.97 22.59 -6.12
C GLU A 24 17.96 21.42 -6.16
N ARG A 25 18.37 20.93 -4.99
CA ARG A 25 19.25 19.76 -4.86
C ARG A 25 18.66 18.50 -5.51
N ALA A 26 17.35 18.29 -5.39
CA ALA A 26 16.69 17.15 -6.01
C ALA A 26 16.74 17.22 -7.55
N ASN A 27 16.52 18.42 -8.13
CA ASN A 27 16.62 18.64 -9.56
C ASN A 27 18.05 18.44 -10.08
N ASP A 28 19.07 18.96 -9.37
CA ASP A 28 20.48 18.72 -9.73
C ASP A 28 20.80 17.22 -9.78
N CYS A 29 20.29 16.47 -8.80
CA CYS A 29 20.43 15.02 -8.75
C CYS A 29 19.72 14.35 -9.93
N ILE A 30 18.47 14.73 -10.21
CA ILE A 30 17.69 14.22 -11.34
C ILE A 30 18.43 14.48 -12.66
N ASP A 31 18.87 15.71 -12.92
CA ASP A 31 19.53 16.07 -14.18
C ASP A 31 20.84 15.29 -14.38
N ALA A 32 21.60 15.09 -13.31
CA ALA A 32 22.81 14.27 -13.36
C ALA A 32 22.51 12.81 -13.70
N ILE A 33 21.45 12.23 -13.12
CA ILE A 33 21.04 10.84 -13.39
C ILE A 33 20.48 10.70 -14.81
N LEU A 34 19.64 11.62 -15.25
CA LEU A 34 19.08 11.63 -16.60
C LEU A 34 20.18 11.66 -17.67
N ALA A 35 21.21 12.49 -17.46
CA ALA A 35 22.37 12.54 -18.35
C ALA A 35 23.11 11.20 -18.44
N ARG A 36 23.32 10.50 -17.31
CA ARG A 36 23.96 9.17 -17.29
C ARG A 36 23.07 8.09 -17.91
N ALA A 37 21.77 8.16 -17.70
CA ALA A 37 20.77 7.25 -18.26
C ALA A 37 20.48 7.51 -19.74
N ASN A 38 21.07 8.56 -20.35
CA ASN A 38 20.78 9.02 -21.71
C ASN A 38 19.27 9.32 -21.93
N VAL A 39 18.64 9.93 -20.93
CA VAL A 39 17.23 10.36 -20.96
C VAL A 39 17.16 11.88 -20.90
N THR A 40 16.19 12.48 -21.59
CA THR A 40 16.04 13.95 -21.60
C THR A 40 15.25 14.45 -20.40
N ARG A 41 15.53 15.70 -20.00
CA ARG A 41 14.72 16.43 -19.01
C ARG A 41 13.26 16.54 -19.44
N GLU A 42 13.01 16.71 -20.74
CA GLU A 42 11.65 16.76 -21.30
C GLU A 42 10.86 15.47 -21.04
N SER A 43 11.49 14.28 -21.15
CA SER A 43 10.82 13.02 -20.82
C SER A 43 10.43 12.95 -19.34
N TYR A 44 11.31 13.40 -18.44
CA TYR A 44 11.02 13.50 -17.02
C TYR A 44 9.86 14.47 -16.73
N ASP A 45 9.91 15.69 -17.27
CA ASP A 45 8.88 16.70 -17.08
C ASP A 45 7.52 16.23 -17.62
N LYS A 46 7.52 15.53 -18.76
CA LYS A 46 6.32 14.94 -19.35
C LYS A 46 5.74 13.83 -18.45
N ALA A 47 6.56 12.90 -17.99
CA ALA A 47 6.12 11.80 -17.13
C ALA A 47 5.54 12.32 -15.81
N THR A 48 6.19 13.30 -15.19
CA THR A 48 5.72 13.90 -13.94
C THR A 48 4.46 14.74 -14.13
N ALA A 49 4.33 15.51 -15.22
CA ALA A 49 3.10 16.24 -15.52
C ALA A 49 1.90 15.30 -15.71
N ILE A 50 2.10 14.18 -16.42
CA ILE A 50 1.09 13.14 -16.57
C ILE A 50 0.70 12.57 -15.20
N LEU A 51 1.69 12.17 -14.40
CA LEU A 51 1.49 11.62 -13.06
C LEU A 51 0.72 12.61 -12.16
N SER A 52 1.07 13.90 -12.18
CA SER A 52 0.38 14.92 -11.37
C SER A 52 -1.12 15.03 -11.66
N SER A 53 -1.56 14.68 -12.87
CA SER A 53 -2.98 14.73 -13.25
C SER A 53 -3.72 13.40 -13.09
N GLN A 54 -3.00 12.27 -13.10
CA GLN A 54 -3.59 10.94 -13.15
C GLN A 54 -3.19 10.02 -11.99
N ALA A 55 -2.38 10.49 -11.03
CA ALA A 55 -1.88 9.70 -9.92
C ALA A 55 -3.02 9.04 -9.14
N GLN A 56 -3.13 7.72 -9.24
CA GLN A 56 -4.01 6.91 -8.42
C GLN A 56 -3.26 6.37 -7.22
N ILE A 57 -3.99 6.15 -6.13
CA ILE A 57 -3.45 5.65 -4.88
C ILE A 57 -4.16 4.35 -4.55
N ALA A 58 -3.42 3.32 -4.15
CA ALA A 58 -4.00 2.09 -3.63
C ALA A 58 -3.95 2.10 -2.10
N VAL A 59 -5.08 1.76 -1.46
CA VAL A 59 -5.12 1.50 -0.01
C VAL A 59 -5.34 0.01 0.22
N HIS A 60 -4.29 -0.66 0.69
CA HIS A 60 -4.28 -2.09 0.97
C HIS A 60 -4.93 -2.40 2.32
N PHE A 61 -5.64 -3.52 2.39
CA PHE A 61 -6.25 -4.03 3.61
C PHE A 61 -6.46 -5.55 3.54
N HIS A 62 -6.63 -6.16 4.71
CA HIS A 62 -7.07 -7.55 4.84
C HIS A 62 -8.56 -7.56 5.20
N PRO A 63 -9.46 -8.01 4.30
CA PRO A 63 -10.91 -7.84 4.47
C PRO A 63 -11.50 -8.66 5.63
N GLU A 64 -10.86 -9.77 5.97
CA GLU A 64 -11.30 -10.73 6.99
C GLU A 64 -10.88 -10.36 8.41
N ARG A 65 -9.96 -9.40 8.58
CA ARG A 65 -9.39 -9.09 9.89
C ARG A 65 -10.43 -8.55 10.86
N ILE A 66 -10.33 -9.01 12.10
CA ILE A 66 -11.17 -8.55 13.20
C ILE A 66 -10.40 -7.48 13.97
N SER A 67 -11.00 -6.31 14.14
CA SER A 67 -10.46 -5.28 15.02
C SER A 67 -10.58 -5.67 16.49
N ARG A 68 -9.80 -5.03 17.37
CA ARG A 68 -9.92 -5.20 18.83
C ARG A 68 -11.31 -4.90 19.40
N PHE A 69 -12.18 -4.26 18.60
CA PHE A 69 -13.57 -3.99 18.94
C PHE A 69 -14.55 -5.05 18.40
N GLY A 70 -14.04 -6.21 17.94
CA GLY A 70 -14.83 -7.32 17.42
C GLY A 70 -15.46 -7.06 16.04
N LYS A 71 -14.98 -6.06 15.30
CA LYS A 71 -15.53 -5.70 13.98
C LYS A 71 -14.67 -6.27 12.86
N VAL A 72 -15.28 -7.05 11.97
CA VAL A 72 -14.65 -7.51 10.73
C VAL A 72 -14.47 -6.32 9.77
N VAL A 73 -13.29 -6.20 9.16
CA VAL A 73 -12.95 -5.06 8.27
C VAL A 73 -13.96 -4.91 7.12
N ALA A 74 -14.24 -5.99 6.38
CA ALA A 74 -15.18 -5.95 5.25
C ALA A 74 -16.59 -5.53 5.68
N GLU A 75 -17.08 -6.02 6.81
CA GLU A 75 -18.40 -5.65 7.33
C GLU A 75 -18.44 -4.19 7.80
N GLY A 76 -17.38 -3.72 8.46
CA GLY A 76 -17.23 -2.33 8.84
C GLY A 76 -17.18 -1.38 7.64
N LEU A 77 -16.51 -1.77 6.56
CA LEU A 77 -16.49 -1.06 5.29
C LEU A 77 -17.88 -1.03 4.65
N LEU A 78 -18.57 -2.17 4.60
CA LEU A 78 -19.94 -2.29 4.08
C LEU A 78 -20.95 -1.41 4.84
N GLN A 79 -20.82 -1.34 6.17
CA GLN A 79 -21.72 -0.56 7.00
C GLN A 79 -21.45 0.94 6.89
N SER A 80 -20.17 1.33 6.97
CA SER A 80 -19.80 2.74 7.13
C SER A 80 -19.55 3.48 5.80
N GLY A 81 -19.12 2.77 4.76
CA GLY A 81 -18.69 3.39 3.50
C GLY A 81 -17.43 4.24 3.63
N ARG A 82 -16.64 4.02 4.68
CA ARG A 82 -15.48 4.85 5.03
C ARG A 82 -14.25 3.99 5.31
N PHE A 83 -13.14 4.30 4.66
CA PHE A 83 -11.84 3.73 5.00
C PHE A 83 -11.22 4.51 6.16
N LYS A 84 -10.90 3.81 7.25
CA LYS A 84 -10.47 4.39 8.53
C LYS A 84 -9.00 4.14 8.77
N ASN A 85 -8.34 5.05 9.52
CA ASN A 85 -6.93 4.88 9.86
C ASN A 85 -6.74 3.95 11.09
N GLN A 86 -5.48 3.68 11.42
CA GLN A 86 -5.12 2.83 12.56
C GLN A 86 -5.56 3.41 13.91
N PHE A 87 -5.52 4.74 14.10
CA PHE A 87 -5.96 5.38 15.34
C PHE A 87 -7.47 5.20 15.58
N GLU A 88 -8.26 5.00 14.52
CA GLU A 88 -9.69 4.73 14.60
C GLU A 88 -10.04 3.24 14.78
N THR A 89 -9.18 2.34 14.30
CA THR A 89 -9.50 0.90 14.19
C THR A 89 -8.70 0.02 15.13
N GLY A 90 -7.52 0.47 15.56
CA GLY A 90 -6.53 -0.35 16.27
C GLY A 90 -5.84 -1.41 15.39
N LEU A 91 -6.20 -1.51 14.10
CA LEU A 91 -5.67 -2.51 13.17
C LEU A 91 -4.40 -2.03 12.48
N SER A 92 -3.42 -2.93 12.33
CA SER A 92 -2.18 -2.61 11.64
C SER A 92 -1.62 -3.78 10.85
N SER A 93 -1.25 -3.50 9.59
CA SER A 93 -0.38 -4.34 8.78
C SER A 93 1.09 -3.86 8.82
N GLY A 94 1.42 -2.91 9.71
CA GLY A 94 2.74 -2.32 9.91
C GLY A 94 3.11 -2.25 11.39
N SER A 95 3.43 -1.06 11.89
CA SER A 95 3.70 -0.84 13.33
C SER A 95 2.40 -0.79 14.14
N THR A 96 2.38 -1.32 15.35
CA THR A 96 1.23 -1.26 16.29
C THR A 96 1.21 0.02 17.15
N SER A 97 2.14 0.96 16.92
CA SER A 97 2.43 2.10 17.80
C SER A 97 1.59 3.37 17.58
N ALA A 98 0.36 3.24 17.08
CA ALA A 98 -0.54 4.36 16.81
C ALA A 98 -1.31 4.81 18.07
N PHE A 99 -0.60 5.44 18.99
CA PHE A 99 -1.14 6.07 20.19
C PHE A 99 -0.29 7.29 20.56
N PRO A 100 -0.79 8.26 21.34
CA PRO A 100 -0.02 9.44 21.74
C PRO A 100 1.35 9.06 22.34
N GLY A 101 2.43 9.60 21.78
CA GLY A 101 3.80 9.29 22.20
C GLY A 101 4.38 7.97 21.67
N GLY A 102 3.59 7.14 20.97
CA GLY A 102 4.09 5.96 20.27
C GLY A 102 4.95 6.33 19.05
N ALA A 103 5.74 5.37 18.53
CA ALA A 103 6.66 5.64 17.42
C ALA A 103 5.96 6.26 16.20
N ARG A 104 4.76 5.76 15.84
CA ARG A 104 3.96 6.35 14.77
C ARG A 104 3.58 7.79 15.01
N ASP A 105 3.17 8.10 16.23
CA ASP A 105 2.81 9.46 16.60
C ASP A 105 4.00 10.41 16.49
N LEU A 106 5.20 9.94 16.86
CA LEU A 106 6.43 10.73 16.82
C LEU A 106 6.94 10.97 15.40
N TRP A 107 6.94 9.98 14.51
CA TRP A 107 7.35 10.23 13.12
C TRP A 107 6.32 11.06 12.36
N GLU A 108 5.01 10.89 12.63
CA GLU A 108 3.98 11.78 12.06
C GLU A 108 4.16 13.22 12.58
N ARG A 109 4.66 13.42 13.81
CA ARG A 109 5.01 14.75 14.32
C ARG A 109 6.13 15.37 13.49
N HIS A 110 7.16 14.59 13.20
CA HIS A 110 8.31 15.03 12.41
C HIS A 110 7.89 15.35 10.97
N LEU A 111 7.21 14.40 10.31
CA LEU A 111 6.84 14.48 8.89
C LEU A 111 5.84 15.61 8.60
N PHE A 112 4.93 15.91 9.53
CA PHE A 112 3.86 16.90 9.33
C PHE A 112 4.02 18.16 10.19
N GLY A 113 5.22 18.42 10.74
CA GLY A 113 5.49 19.62 11.53
C GLY A 113 4.57 19.78 12.75
N GLY A 114 4.16 18.66 13.35
CA GLY A 114 3.26 18.64 14.49
C GLY A 114 1.81 19.04 14.20
N ALA A 115 1.39 19.09 12.92
CA ALA A 115 0.03 19.49 12.53
C ALA A 115 -1.09 18.63 13.15
N TYR A 116 -0.76 17.43 13.62
CA TYR A 116 -1.69 16.48 14.22
C TYR A 116 -1.58 16.32 15.74
N HIS A 117 -0.81 17.19 16.40
CA HIS A 117 -0.47 17.10 17.81
C HIS A 117 -1.08 18.20 18.66
N ALA A 118 -2.02 18.97 18.11
CA ALA A 118 -2.84 19.89 18.88
C ALA A 118 -3.93 19.12 19.65
N ASP A 119 -4.33 19.63 20.82
CA ASP A 119 -5.28 18.98 21.74
C ASP A 119 -6.67 18.73 21.13
N ASP A 120 -7.04 19.49 20.09
CA ASP A 120 -8.33 19.40 19.40
C ASP A 120 -8.33 18.41 18.21
N VAL A 121 -7.23 17.71 17.95
CA VAL A 121 -7.12 16.78 16.82
C VAL A 121 -7.77 15.45 17.16
N HIS A 122 -8.92 15.18 16.55
CA HIS A 122 -9.57 13.86 16.65
C HIS A 122 -8.81 12.78 15.84
N PRO A 123 -8.73 11.52 16.32
CA PRO A 123 -8.09 10.41 15.60
C PRO A 123 -8.45 10.26 14.12
N SER A 124 -9.71 10.52 13.75
CA SER A 124 -10.18 10.44 12.36
C SER A 124 -9.59 11.49 11.42
N VAL A 125 -9.01 12.57 11.98
CA VAL A 125 -8.33 13.65 11.24
C VAL A 125 -6.92 13.23 10.80
N ARG A 126 -6.32 12.26 11.50
CA ARG A 126 -4.99 11.70 11.17
C ARG A 126 -4.99 11.06 9.77
N PRO A 127 -3.84 11.06 9.07
CA PRO A 127 -3.75 10.58 7.70
C PRO A 127 -4.04 9.08 7.59
N LYS A 128 -4.58 8.69 6.43
CA LYS A 128 -4.67 7.29 6.01
C LYS A 128 -3.46 6.99 5.16
N TYR A 129 -2.99 5.75 5.16
CA TYR A 129 -1.79 5.36 4.45
C TYR A 129 -2.15 4.44 3.28
N GLY A 130 -1.52 4.70 2.14
CA GLY A 130 -1.61 3.90 0.93
C GLY A 130 -0.28 3.90 0.20
N ALA A 131 -0.31 3.52 -1.08
CA ALA A 131 0.85 3.60 -1.95
C ALA A 131 0.45 4.09 -3.34
N LEU A 132 1.35 4.85 -3.98
CA LEU A 132 1.13 5.38 -5.33
C LEU A 132 1.07 4.20 -6.31
N HIS A 133 -0.01 4.13 -7.07
CA HIS A 133 -0.20 3.09 -8.08
C HIS A 133 0.59 3.41 -9.36
N LEU A 134 1.91 3.46 -9.20
CA LEU A 134 2.87 3.87 -10.22
C LEU A 134 2.88 2.89 -11.40
N LEU A 135 2.86 1.58 -11.09
CA LEU A 135 2.86 0.47 -12.05
C LEU A 135 1.57 -0.35 -11.96
N ASP A 136 1.21 -1.01 -13.05
CA ASP A 136 -0.05 -1.74 -13.26
C ASP A 136 -0.04 -3.17 -12.66
N HIS A 137 0.64 -3.35 -11.50
CA HIS A 137 0.74 -4.64 -10.82
C HIS A 137 -0.63 -5.15 -10.34
N PRO A 138 -1.02 -6.41 -10.65
CA PRO A 138 -2.33 -6.95 -10.26
C PRO A 138 -2.56 -6.96 -8.75
N ASP A 139 -1.52 -7.25 -7.99
CA ASP A 139 -1.45 -7.26 -6.52
C ASP A 139 -1.21 -5.87 -5.92
N GLY A 140 -1.29 -4.81 -6.72
CA GLY A 140 -1.17 -3.44 -6.27
C GLY A 140 0.27 -3.00 -5.97
N PRO A 141 0.46 -1.71 -5.60
CA PRO A 141 1.78 -1.13 -5.42
C PRO A 141 2.44 -1.48 -4.08
N ALA A 142 1.69 -1.97 -3.08
CA ALA A 142 2.24 -2.33 -1.76
C ALA A 142 1.52 -3.55 -1.14
N PRO A 143 1.56 -4.74 -1.79
CA PRO A 143 0.86 -5.95 -1.36
C PRO A 143 1.23 -6.41 0.06
N ARG A 144 2.38 -5.97 0.60
CA ARG A 144 2.79 -6.26 1.98
C ARG A 144 1.74 -5.86 3.04
N PHE A 145 0.86 -4.91 2.74
CA PHE A 145 -0.07 -4.35 3.72
C PHE A 145 -1.49 -4.93 3.65
N GLY A 146 -1.78 -5.77 2.66
CA GLY A 146 -3.13 -6.30 2.50
C GLY A 146 -3.27 -7.17 1.26
N SER A 147 -4.07 -8.22 1.40
CA SER A 147 -4.47 -9.11 0.30
C SER A 147 -5.47 -8.47 -0.65
N CYS A 148 -6.21 -7.45 -0.21
CA CYS A 148 -7.12 -6.68 -1.05
C CYS A 148 -6.70 -5.21 -1.07
N TYR A 149 -7.15 -4.45 -2.07
CA TYR A 149 -6.98 -3.00 -2.08
C TYR A 149 -8.12 -2.27 -2.78
N PHE A 150 -8.33 -1.03 -2.36
CA PHE A 150 -9.11 -0.07 -3.14
C PHE A 150 -8.18 0.78 -3.97
N LEU A 151 -8.49 0.93 -5.26
CA LEU A 151 -7.84 1.92 -6.12
C LEU A 151 -8.64 3.21 -6.09
N LEU A 152 -8.01 4.31 -5.68
CA LEU A 152 -8.66 5.60 -5.51
C LEU A 152 -8.67 6.40 -6.82
N HIS A 153 -9.67 7.27 -6.97
CA HIS A 153 -9.71 8.23 -8.07
C HIS A 153 -8.54 9.23 -7.98
N PRO A 154 -8.02 9.73 -9.12
CA PRO A 154 -6.91 10.69 -9.13
C PRO A 154 -7.15 11.94 -8.29
N THR A 155 -8.40 12.36 -8.09
CA THR A 155 -8.73 13.52 -7.26
C THR A 155 -8.29 13.41 -5.80
N VAL A 156 -7.97 12.21 -5.30
CA VAL A 156 -7.45 12.01 -3.94
C VAL A 156 -5.97 12.40 -3.83
N SER A 157 -5.20 12.33 -4.92
CA SER A 157 -3.77 12.71 -4.92
C SER A 157 -3.56 14.19 -4.58
N ALA A 158 -4.50 15.05 -4.96
CA ALA A 158 -4.48 16.49 -4.69
C ALA A 158 -4.48 16.85 -3.19
N ARG A 159 -4.88 15.92 -2.31
CA ARG A 159 -4.89 16.09 -0.84
C ARG A 159 -4.00 15.06 -0.15
N SER A 160 -2.95 14.61 -0.83
CA SER A 160 -2.03 13.60 -0.33
C SER A 160 -0.59 14.08 -0.38
N THR A 161 0.24 13.55 0.51
CA THR A 161 1.70 13.65 0.46
C THR A 161 2.29 12.29 0.13
N PHE A 162 3.51 12.29 -0.39
CA PHE A 162 4.15 11.12 -0.98
C PHE A 162 5.56 11.02 -0.43
N THR A 163 5.95 9.85 0.05
CA THR A 163 7.28 9.55 0.56
C THR A 163 7.80 8.32 -0.16
N PHE A 164 8.99 8.38 -0.72
CA PHE A 164 9.66 7.17 -1.22
C PHE A 164 10.74 6.74 -0.23
N GLY A 165 10.69 5.47 0.16
CA GLY A 165 11.26 4.99 1.42
C GLY A 165 10.24 5.01 2.56
N GLY A 166 10.67 4.71 3.79
CA GLY A 166 9.78 4.70 4.94
C GLY A 166 9.56 6.09 5.54
N SER A 167 8.30 6.50 5.78
CA SER A 167 7.99 7.75 6.49
C SER A 167 8.49 7.80 7.94
N GLN A 168 8.85 6.64 8.50
CA GLN A 168 9.49 6.51 9.81
C GLN A 168 10.99 6.82 9.80
N GLU A 169 11.62 6.93 8.63
CA GLU A 169 13.06 7.14 8.52
C GLU A 169 13.46 8.56 8.99
N PRO A 170 14.63 8.73 9.64
CA PRO A 170 15.06 10.03 10.16
C PRO A 170 15.20 11.13 9.08
N ASP A 171 15.47 10.74 7.84
CA ASP A 171 15.64 11.62 6.69
C ASP A 171 14.43 11.61 5.74
N ALA A 172 13.28 11.06 6.16
CA ALA A 172 12.08 10.93 5.32
C ALA A 172 11.64 12.25 4.66
N LEU A 173 11.81 13.40 5.34
CA LEU A 173 11.48 14.71 4.78
C LEU A 173 12.30 15.08 3.53
N LEU A 174 13.50 14.53 3.36
CA LEU A 174 14.33 14.75 2.16
C LEU A 174 13.76 14.06 0.92
N HIS A 175 12.95 13.00 1.12
CA HIS A 175 12.40 12.17 0.05
C HIS A 175 10.87 12.21 0.05
N THR A 176 10.29 13.28 0.62
CA THR A 176 8.84 13.50 0.72
C THR A 176 8.42 14.75 -0.05
N GLY A 177 7.24 14.69 -0.66
CA GLY A 177 6.65 15.82 -1.38
C GLY A 177 5.14 15.74 -1.51
N SER A 178 4.59 16.62 -2.34
CA SER A 178 3.18 16.63 -2.73
C SER A 178 3.03 16.36 -4.22
N ILE A 179 1.80 16.23 -4.71
CA ILE A 179 1.55 16.08 -6.15
C ILE A 179 2.06 17.27 -6.99
N ASN A 180 2.26 18.43 -6.35
CA ASN A 180 2.78 19.65 -6.98
C ASN A 180 4.32 19.73 -6.97
N THR A 181 4.97 18.97 -6.08
CA THR A 181 6.42 18.99 -5.88
C THR A 181 6.95 17.57 -5.74
N LEU A 182 7.11 16.90 -6.89
CA LEU A 182 7.51 15.48 -6.96
C LEU A 182 9.03 15.26 -7.03
N ALA A 183 9.83 16.32 -7.25
CA ALA A 183 11.27 16.22 -7.46
C ALA A 183 12.03 15.47 -6.34
N PRO A 184 11.79 15.73 -5.03
CA PRO A 184 12.48 14.99 -3.96
C PRO A 184 12.24 13.47 -4.01
N ILE A 185 11.00 13.07 -4.35
CA ILE A 185 10.58 11.67 -4.46
C ILE A 185 11.30 11.00 -5.64
N PHE A 186 11.26 11.62 -6.81
CA PHE A 186 11.90 11.07 -8.01
C PHE A 186 13.41 11.05 -7.93
N ALA A 187 14.04 12.04 -7.29
CA ALA A 187 15.48 12.01 -7.04
C ALA A 187 15.86 10.77 -6.22
N ARG A 188 15.08 10.41 -5.19
CA ARG A 188 15.33 9.19 -4.42
C ARG A 188 15.05 7.91 -5.22
N ILE A 189 13.96 7.85 -5.97
CA ILE A 189 13.64 6.71 -6.87
C ILE A 189 14.80 6.48 -7.85
N PHE A 190 15.28 7.54 -8.50
CA PHE A 190 16.34 7.44 -9.50
C PHE A 190 17.67 6.99 -8.89
N ASN A 191 18.02 7.47 -7.69
CA ASN A 191 19.19 6.96 -6.97
C ASN A 191 19.08 5.47 -6.66
N GLU A 192 17.89 4.98 -6.27
CA GLU A 192 17.67 3.54 -6.03
C GLU A 192 17.81 2.72 -7.32
N LEU A 193 17.28 3.21 -8.44
CA LEU A 193 17.41 2.57 -9.75
C LEU A 193 18.87 2.54 -10.25
N GLU A 194 19.69 3.55 -9.94
CA GLU A 194 21.11 3.55 -10.31
C GLU A 194 21.94 2.49 -9.56
N LEU A 195 21.43 1.93 -8.45
CA LEU A 195 22.07 0.79 -7.79
C LEU A 195 21.99 -0.50 -8.63
N GLY A 196 21.16 -0.53 -9.68
CA GLY A 196 21.07 -1.64 -10.62
C GLY A 196 20.36 -2.88 -10.07
N GLN A 197 19.58 -2.73 -9.00
CA GLN A 197 18.83 -3.83 -8.37
C GLN A 197 17.34 -3.86 -8.78
N GLY A 198 16.92 -2.90 -9.62
CA GLY A 198 15.52 -2.66 -9.93
C GLY A 198 14.77 -1.99 -8.78
N ALA A 199 13.47 -1.76 -8.98
CA ALA A 199 12.56 -1.20 -7.97
C ALA A 199 11.13 -1.63 -8.24
N PHE A 200 10.23 -1.40 -7.27
CA PHE A 200 8.80 -1.69 -7.42
C PHE A 200 8.48 -3.12 -7.87
N GLY A 201 9.30 -4.11 -7.47
CA GLY A 201 9.10 -5.51 -7.85
C GLY A 201 9.57 -5.89 -9.26
N ILE A 202 10.27 -5.00 -9.97
CA ILE A 202 10.82 -5.26 -11.30
C ILE A 202 12.35 -5.15 -11.23
N SER A 203 13.06 -6.27 -11.41
CA SER A 203 14.53 -6.35 -11.29
C SER A 203 15.28 -5.57 -12.38
N GLU A 204 14.74 -5.52 -13.60
CA GLU A 204 15.36 -4.85 -14.75
C GLU A 204 14.92 -3.39 -14.92
N LEU A 205 14.14 -2.86 -13.97
CA LEU A 205 13.64 -1.49 -14.05
C LEU A 205 14.81 -0.51 -13.94
N ASN A 206 14.83 0.45 -14.85
CA ASN A 206 15.78 1.55 -14.87
C ASN A 206 15.04 2.88 -15.17
N VAL A 207 15.76 3.99 -15.02
CA VAL A 207 15.21 5.35 -15.18
C VAL A 207 14.50 5.55 -16.52
N ALA A 208 15.10 5.09 -17.63
CA ALA A 208 14.52 5.22 -18.95
C ALA A 208 13.21 4.42 -19.07
N SER A 209 13.26 3.13 -18.72
CA SER A 209 12.08 2.25 -18.79
C SER A 209 10.93 2.70 -17.87
N LEU A 210 11.24 3.28 -16.69
CA LEU A 210 10.22 3.83 -15.80
C LEU A 210 9.54 5.05 -16.43
N LEU A 211 10.32 6.00 -16.97
CA LEU A 211 9.75 7.19 -17.59
C LEU A 211 8.96 6.86 -18.85
N ASP A 212 9.44 5.92 -19.65
CA ASP A 212 8.73 5.43 -20.84
C ASP A 212 7.40 4.76 -20.47
N ASP A 213 7.37 3.91 -19.43
CA ASP A 213 6.14 3.28 -18.94
C ASP A 213 5.11 4.33 -18.49
N LEU A 214 5.55 5.31 -17.69
CA LEU A 214 4.70 6.41 -17.23
C LEU A 214 4.13 7.23 -18.39
N ILE A 215 4.91 7.50 -19.44
CA ILE A 215 4.44 8.25 -20.61
C ILE A 215 3.48 7.39 -21.47
N CYS A 216 3.82 6.12 -21.69
CA CYS A 216 3.06 5.21 -22.56
C CYS A 216 1.69 4.88 -21.97
N ARG A 217 1.60 4.70 -20.65
CA ARG A 217 0.35 4.35 -19.95
C ARG A 217 -0.79 5.32 -20.23
N PHE A 218 -0.49 6.62 -20.35
CA PHE A 218 -1.50 7.66 -20.57
C PHE A 218 -1.59 8.16 -22.02
N SER A 219 -0.62 7.79 -22.86
CA SER A 219 -0.65 8.04 -24.31
C SER A 219 -1.42 6.96 -25.07
N THR A 220 -1.66 5.79 -24.46
CA THR A 220 -2.37 4.67 -25.10
C THR A 220 -3.88 4.77 -24.86
N PRO A 221 -4.71 4.83 -25.91
CA PRO A 221 -6.17 4.78 -25.78
C PRO A 221 -6.65 3.59 -24.94
N ALA A 222 -7.58 3.84 -24.01
CA ALA A 222 -8.08 2.84 -23.05
C ALA A 222 -8.63 1.55 -23.70
N ASN A 223 -9.12 1.64 -24.95
CA ASN A 223 -9.61 0.50 -25.74
C ASN A 223 -8.50 -0.46 -26.22
N ILE A 224 -7.25 0.00 -26.33
CA ILE A 224 -6.10 -0.83 -26.70
C ILE A 224 -5.54 -1.54 -25.44
N LEU A 225 -5.48 -0.84 -24.30
CA LEU A 225 -5.09 -1.41 -23.00
C LEU A 225 -6.06 -2.49 -22.52
N GLN A 226 -7.37 -2.32 -22.75
CA GLN A 226 -8.36 -3.36 -22.46
C GLN A 226 -8.15 -4.64 -23.29
N ASN A 227 -7.71 -4.54 -24.55
CA ASN A 227 -7.42 -5.70 -25.37
C ASN A 227 -6.13 -6.41 -24.94
N ALA A 228 -5.11 -5.70 -24.44
CA ALA A 228 -3.91 -6.31 -23.85
C ALA A 228 -4.21 -7.02 -22.52
N LYS A 229 -5.05 -6.42 -21.65
CA LYS A 229 -5.51 -7.02 -20.38
C LYS A 229 -6.49 -8.20 -20.59
N LYS A 230 -7.06 -8.36 -21.79
CA LYS A 230 -7.97 -9.47 -22.16
C LYS A 230 -7.22 -10.78 -22.45
N TYR A 231 -5.91 -10.73 -22.65
CA TYR A 231 -5.10 -11.93 -22.84
C TYR A 231 -4.65 -12.50 -21.49
N SER A 232 -5.50 -13.38 -20.96
CA SER A 232 -5.23 -14.40 -19.94
C SER A 232 -4.81 -13.92 -18.54
N ILE A 233 -5.63 -14.27 -17.54
CA ILE A 233 -5.27 -14.29 -16.10
C ILE A 233 -3.94 -15.03 -15.87
N GLU A 234 -3.60 -15.98 -16.76
CA GLU A 234 -2.33 -16.74 -16.77
C GLU A 234 -1.07 -15.90 -17.09
N LYS A 235 -1.20 -14.65 -17.57
CA LYS A 235 -0.07 -13.74 -17.87
C LYS A 235 0.03 -12.50 -16.99
N LEU A 236 -0.87 -12.33 -16.01
CA LEU A 236 -0.76 -11.25 -15.03
C LEU A 236 0.31 -11.61 -14.00
N ILE A 237 1.55 -11.23 -14.30
CA ILE A 237 2.69 -11.42 -13.39
C ILE A 237 2.45 -10.54 -12.17
N LEU A 238 2.46 -11.15 -10.98
CA LEU A 238 2.38 -10.44 -9.71
C LEU A 238 3.62 -9.56 -9.54
N GLY A 239 3.43 -8.32 -9.12
CA GLY A 239 4.52 -7.37 -8.93
C GLY A 239 5.38 -7.73 -7.73
N ARG A 240 4.80 -8.24 -6.64
CA ARG A 240 5.53 -8.62 -5.41
C ARG A 240 6.37 -7.48 -4.84
N ALA A 241 5.93 -6.23 -5.05
CA ALA A 241 6.60 -5.01 -4.62
C ALA A 241 6.56 -4.88 -3.09
N LEU A 242 7.46 -5.60 -2.42
CA LEU A 242 7.46 -5.70 -0.96
C LEU A 242 8.14 -4.53 -0.28
N ASP A 243 9.33 -4.11 -0.71
CA ASP A 243 10.12 -3.11 0.05
C ASP A 243 10.34 -1.80 -0.71
N SER A 244 9.97 -1.74 -1.98
CA SER A 244 10.14 -0.56 -2.83
C SER A 244 8.77 -0.12 -3.35
N PHE A 245 8.24 0.96 -2.77
CA PHE A 245 6.99 1.60 -3.13
C PHE A 245 7.00 3.06 -2.67
N VAL A 246 6.24 3.93 -3.35
CA VAL A 246 6.01 5.30 -2.87
C VAL A 246 4.85 5.25 -1.90
N GLU A 247 5.12 5.41 -0.62
CA GLU A 247 4.11 5.55 0.42
C GLU A 247 3.33 6.85 0.23
N VAL A 248 2.02 6.81 0.49
CA VAL A 248 1.14 7.96 0.33
C VAL A 248 0.39 8.20 1.62
N GLN A 249 0.49 9.40 2.16
CA GLN A 249 -0.29 9.85 3.31
C GLN A 249 -1.46 10.70 2.82
N ILE A 250 -2.65 10.12 2.91
CA ILE A 250 -3.90 10.69 2.41
C ILE A 250 -4.53 11.53 3.53
N HIS A 251 -4.71 12.82 3.27
CA HIS A 251 -5.33 13.75 4.20
C HIS A 251 -6.81 13.92 3.87
N GLY A 252 -7.67 13.77 4.88
CA GLY A 252 -9.13 13.80 4.74
C GLY A 252 -9.78 12.43 4.88
N GLU A 253 -11.08 12.37 4.63
CA GLU A 253 -11.83 11.11 4.62
C GLU A 253 -11.62 10.34 3.32
N ILE A 254 -11.74 9.02 3.33
CA ILE A 254 -11.84 8.22 2.11
C ILE A 254 -13.22 7.58 2.12
N ARG A 255 -14.09 8.04 1.24
CA ARG A 255 -15.45 7.54 1.10
C ARG A 255 -15.53 6.58 -0.08
N LEU A 256 -16.09 5.39 0.16
CA LEU A 256 -16.19 4.36 -0.87
C LEU A 256 -17.03 4.83 -2.07
N ASP A 257 -18.12 5.56 -1.82
CA ASP A 257 -19.03 6.07 -2.87
C ASP A 257 -18.47 7.22 -3.73
N LYS A 258 -17.34 7.82 -3.35
CA LYS A 258 -16.81 9.04 -4.01
C LYS A 258 -15.35 8.94 -4.40
N ASP A 259 -14.53 8.35 -3.55
CA ASP A 259 -13.08 8.36 -3.69
C ASP A 259 -12.56 7.07 -4.31
N VAL A 260 -13.34 5.99 -4.34
CA VAL A 260 -12.90 4.67 -4.82
C VAL A 260 -13.36 4.41 -6.25
N SER A 261 -12.40 4.10 -7.11
CA SER A 261 -12.64 3.74 -8.51
C SER A 261 -12.80 2.23 -8.73
N GLN A 262 -12.17 1.41 -7.88
CA GLN A 262 -12.19 -0.06 -8.01
C GLN A 262 -11.87 -0.73 -6.68
N LEU A 263 -12.46 -1.89 -6.44
CA LEU A 263 -12.10 -2.85 -5.40
C LEU A 263 -11.42 -4.06 -6.07
N VAL A 264 -10.19 -4.33 -5.68
CA VAL A 264 -9.44 -5.51 -6.12
C VAL A 264 -9.28 -6.46 -4.95
N ALA A 265 -9.72 -7.70 -5.12
CA ALA A 265 -9.80 -8.70 -4.06
C ALA A 265 -8.97 -9.96 -4.35
N ASP A 266 -8.55 -10.64 -3.28
CA ASP A 266 -7.86 -11.92 -3.38
C ASP A 266 -8.86 -13.08 -3.53
N PRO A 267 -8.71 -13.95 -4.53
CA PRO A 267 -9.64 -15.04 -4.82
C PRO A 267 -9.76 -16.06 -3.69
N ALA A 268 -8.85 -16.06 -2.69
CA ALA A 268 -9.01 -16.85 -1.47
C ALA A 268 -10.35 -16.60 -0.76
N PHE A 269 -10.94 -15.41 -0.91
CA PHE A 269 -12.20 -15.04 -0.27
C PHE A 269 -13.45 -15.28 -1.13
N GLN A 270 -13.30 -15.61 -2.41
CA GLN A 270 -14.39 -15.57 -3.38
C GLN A 270 -15.58 -16.46 -3.00
N ASP A 271 -15.31 -17.65 -2.49
CA ASP A 271 -16.32 -18.64 -2.08
C ASP A 271 -16.56 -18.65 -0.54
N GLN A 272 -16.28 -17.53 0.13
CA GLN A 272 -16.46 -17.35 1.57
C GLN A 272 -17.39 -16.17 1.88
N HIS A 273 -17.91 -16.09 3.11
CA HIS A 273 -18.70 -14.95 3.59
C HIS A 273 -18.01 -13.60 3.33
N THR A 274 -16.68 -13.54 3.51
CA THR A 274 -15.88 -12.34 3.19
C THR A 274 -16.05 -11.91 1.72
N GLY A 275 -16.02 -12.85 0.77
CA GLY A 275 -16.25 -12.56 -0.66
C GLY A 275 -17.66 -12.06 -0.93
N GLU A 276 -18.68 -12.63 -0.29
CA GLU A 276 -20.05 -12.14 -0.38
C GLU A 276 -20.17 -10.69 0.12
N VAL A 277 -19.52 -10.36 1.23
CA VAL A 277 -19.49 -8.99 1.79
C VAL A 277 -18.78 -8.03 0.84
N LEU A 278 -17.68 -8.44 0.21
CA LEU A 278 -16.99 -7.63 -0.82
C LEU A 278 -17.91 -7.37 -2.03
N GLY A 279 -18.68 -8.37 -2.47
CA GLY A 279 -19.72 -8.20 -3.50
C GLY A 279 -20.83 -7.22 -3.09
N LYS A 280 -21.24 -7.24 -1.82
CA LYS A 280 -22.20 -6.27 -1.26
C LYS A 280 -21.62 -4.87 -1.21
N ILE A 281 -20.32 -4.69 -0.90
CA ILE A 281 -19.63 -3.38 -0.95
C ILE A 281 -19.67 -2.84 -2.37
N SER A 282 -19.29 -3.67 -3.34
CA SER A 282 -19.30 -3.34 -4.77
C SER A 282 -20.67 -2.83 -5.22
N THR A 283 -21.73 -3.59 -4.90
CA THR A 283 -23.11 -3.22 -5.26
C THR A 283 -23.59 -1.95 -4.54
N ARG A 284 -23.36 -1.85 -3.22
CA ARG A 284 -23.87 -0.76 -2.39
C ARG A 284 -23.25 0.59 -2.73
N TYR A 285 -21.96 0.61 -3.05
CA TYR A 285 -21.21 1.83 -3.29
C TYR A 285 -20.91 2.08 -4.77
N GLY A 286 -21.38 1.21 -5.67
CA GLY A 286 -21.20 1.37 -7.12
C GLY A 286 -19.75 1.20 -7.58
N ILE A 287 -18.97 0.36 -6.90
CA ILE A 287 -17.54 0.15 -7.17
C ILE A 287 -17.36 -1.15 -7.94
N PRO A 288 -16.68 -1.18 -9.10
CA PRO A 288 -16.30 -2.42 -9.77
C PRO A 288 -15.44 -3.32 -8.87
N LEU A 289 -15.83 -4.59 -8.73
CA LEU A 289 -15.06 -5.63 -8.06
C LEU A 289 -14.31 -6.47 -9.10
N SER A 290 -13.01 -6.64 -8.93
CA SER A 290 -12.19 -7.56 -9.69
C SER A 290 -11.32 -8.42 -8.77
N TRP A 291 -10.86 -9.55 -9.29
CA TRP A 291 -9.99 -10.46 -8.55
C TRP A 291 -8.60 -10.48 -9.18
N HIS A 292 -7.55 -10.32 -8.38
CA HIS A 292 -6.17 -10.53 -8.85
C HIS A 292 -5.82 -12.04 -8.81
N PRO A 293 -4.65 -12.47 -9.31
CA PRO A 293 -4.31 -13.90 -9.37
C PRO A 293 -4.21 -14.64 -8.02
N GLY A 294 -4.25 -13.95 -6.89
CA GLY A 294 -4.08 -14.51 -5.55
C GLY A 294 -2.67 -14.98 -5.23
N PHE A 295 -2.47 -15.43 -3.99
CA PHE A 295 -1.25 -16.10 -3.53
C PHE A 295 -1.59 -17.44 -2.88
N MET A 296 -0.84 -18.47 -3.24
CA MET A 296 -0.90 -19.80 -2.63
C MET A 296 0.52 -20.32 -2.38
N LEU A 297 0.73 -20.94 -1.23
CA LEU A 297 2.03 -21.38 -0.77
C LEU A 297 1.95 -22.81 -0.22
N LYS A 298 2.91 -23.66 -0.58
CA LYS A 298 3.06 -24.97 0.07
C LYS A 298 3.78 -24.78 1.40
N VAL A 299 3.26 -25.39 2.46
CA VAL A 299 3.84 -25.26 3.81
C VAL A 299 5.28 -25.75 3.87
N GLU A 300 5.61 -26.77 3.08
CA GLU A 300 6.98 -27.32 2.98
C GLU A 300 8.01 -26.32 2.43
N GLN A 301 7.55 -25.30 1.69
CA GLN A 301 8.40 -24.24 1.14
C GLN A 301 8.65 -23.12 2.16
N VAL A 302 7.93 -23.08 3.28
CA VAL A 302 8.06 -22.03 4.28
C VAL A 302 9.35 -22.25 5.09
N PRO A 303 10.32 -21.32 5.06
CA PRO A 303 11.52 -21.43 5.85
C PRO A 303 11.19 -21.35 7.33
N TYR A 304 12.05 -21.90 8.19
CA TYR A 304 11.85 -21.84 9.63
C TYR A 304 11.63 -20.40 10.10
N GLU A 305 12.48 -19.48 9.64
CA GLU A 305 12.43 -18.05 9.94
C GLU A 305 12.40 -17.18 8.68
N PHE A 306 11.76 -16.02 8.79
CA PHE A 306 11.80 -14.98 7.77
C PHE A 306 11.91 -13.60 8.44
N ARG A 307 12.94 -12.83 8.05
CA ARG A 307 13.29 -11.52 8.64
C ARG A 307 13.42 -11.58 10.17
N GLY A 308 14.02 -12.64 10.69
CA GLY A 308 14.32 -12.83 12.12
C GLY A 308 13.16 -13.31 12.99
N TYR A 309 12.05 -13.76 12.41
CA TYR A 309 10.91 -14.32 13.16
C TYR A 309 10.58 -15.73 12.69
N PRO A 310 10.27 -16.67 13.61
CA PRO A 310 9.87 -18.02 13.24
C PRO A 310 8.47 -18.00 12.61
N ILE A 311 8.36 -18.45 11.36
CA ILE A 311 7.09 -18.45 10.61
C ILE A 311 6.64 -19.86 10.20
N ALA A 312 7.54 -20.84 10.10
CA ALA A 312 7.14 -22.20 9.73
C ALA A 312 6.19 -22.87 10.75
N PRO A 313 6.35 -22.72 12.08
CA PRO A 313 5.38 -23.24 13.04
C PRO A 313 3.98 -22.65 12.80
N LEU A 314 3.91 -21.34 12.53
CA LEU A 314 2.66 -20.63 12.27
C LEU A 314 2.01 -21.09 10.97
N ALA A 315 2.80 -21.26 9.91
CA ALA A 315 2.33 -21.77 8.63
C ALA A 315 1.73 -23.18 8.74
N ARG A 316 2.39 -24.08 9.47
CA ARG A 316 1.87 -25.43 9.74
C ARG A 316 0.55 -25.41 10.50
N ARG A 317 0.38 -24.45 11.43
CA ARG A 317 -0.86 -24.28 12.19
C ARG A 317 -2.00 -23.72 11.33
N ALA A 318 -1.69 -22.86 10.35
CA ALA A 318 -2.69 -22.20 9.50
C ALA A 318 -3.16 -23.08 8.34
N ALA A 319 -2.27 -23.93 7.83
CA ALA A 319 -2.47 -24.62 6.58
C ALA A 319 -3.54 -25.71 6.60
N LYS A 320 -4.18 -25.88 5.44
CA LYS A 320 -5.12 -26.97 5.16
C LYS A 320 -4.56 -27.83 4.04
N ASN A 321 -4.46 -29.14 4.27
CA ASN A 321 -3.92 -30.10 3.30
C ASN A 321 -2.51 -29.73 2.78
N GLY A 322 -1.67 -29.11 3.61
CA GLY A 322 -0.31 -28.71 3.24
C GLY A 322 -0.20 -27.44 2.38
N LEU A 323 -1.34 -26.77 2.12
CA LEU A 323 -1.41 -25.50 1.38
C LEU A 323 -1.86 -24.38 2.31
N LEU A 324 -1.48 -23.16 1.94
CA LEU A 324 -1.79 -21.93 2.65
C LEU A 324 -2.18 -20.84 1.64
N ASP A 325 -3.28 -20.15 1.89
CA ASP A 325 -3.68 -18.94 1.17
C ASP A 325 -3.92 -17.75 2.11
N ALA A 326 -4.29 -16.59 1.54
CA ALA A 326 -4.54 -15.38 2.31
C ALA A 326 -5.66 -15.55 3.36
N ALA A 327 -6.69 -16.35 3.07
CA ALA A 327 -7.80 -16.57 3.97
C ALA A 327 -7.41 -17.47 5.15
N ASP A 328 -6.55 -18.47 4.92
CA ASP A 328 -6.03 -19.32 5.99
C ASP A 328 -5.17 -18.53 6.99
N ILE A 329 -4.27 -17.66 6.51
CA ILE A 329 -3.48 -16.75 7.37
C ILE A 329 -4.42 -15.83 8.16
N GLY A 330 -5.41 -15.25 7.49
CA GLY A 330 -6.39 -14.35 8.10
C GLY A 330 -7.22 -15.03 9.19
N ALA A 331 -7.73 -16.23 8.92
CA ALA A 331 -8.51 -17.02 9.88
C ALA A 331 -7.69 -17.37 11.12
N LEU A 332 -6.45 -17.85 10.94
CA LEU A 332 -5.59 -18.16 12.08
C LEU A 332 -5.26 -16.89 12.88
N ALA A 333 -5.02 -15.77 12.21
CA ALA A 333 -4.74 -14.52 12.92
C ALA A 333 -5.94 -13.96 13.68
N ASN A 334 -7.15 -14.16 13.17
CA ASN A 334 -8.37 -13.83 13.90
C ASN A 334 -8.53 -14.69 15.16
N SER A 335 -8.05 -15.94 15.17
CA SER A 335 -8.07 -16.77 16.38
C SER A 335 -7.22 -16.21 17.53
N LEU A 336 -6.23 -15.35 17.24
CA LEU A 336 -5.47 -14.65 18.29
C LEU A 336 -6.36 -13.69 19.10
N GLU A 337 -7.36 -13.08 18.45
CA GLU A 337 -8.33 -12.20 19.10
C GLU A 337 -9.50 -12.99 19.72
N LEU A 338 -9.98 -14.01 19.01
CA LEU A 338 -11.19 -14.75 19.39
C LEU A 338 -10.93 -15.82 20.46
N GLU A 339 -9.72 -16.39 20.49
CA GLU A 339 -9.35 -17.53 21.31
C GLU A 339 -7.98 -17.31 22.00
N PRO A 340 -7.80 -16.25 22.79
CA PRO A 340 -6.48 -15.87 23.34
C PRO A 340 -5.83 -16.98 24.19
N ASP A 341 -6.62 -17.81 24.86
CA ASP A 341 -6.13 -18.95 25.65
C ASP A 341 -5.41 -20.01 24.79
N ALA A 342 -5.76 -20.14 23.51
CA ALA A 342 -5.12 -21.06 22.57
C ALA A 342 -3.73 -20.57 22.09
N TRP A 343 -3.32 -19.36 22.52
CA TRP A 343 -2.07 -18.70 22.14
C TRP A 343 -1.16 -18.38 23.32
N LYS A 344 -1.59 -18.65 24.56
CA LYS A 344 -0.85 -18.32 25.79
C LYS A 344 0.58 -18.90 25.84
N ASP A 345 0.78 -20.08 25.23
CA ASP A 345 2.04 -20.81 25.22
C ASP A 345 2.85 -20.56 23.92
N TRP A 346 2.44 -19.62 23.07
CA TRP A 346 3.05 -19.38 21.77
C TRP A 346 4.17 -18.33 21.82
N ALA A 347 3.80 -17.07 22.01
CA ALA A 347 4.69 -15.91 22.13
C ALA A 347 3.88 -14.74 22.71
N SER A 348 4.53 -13.58 22.90
CA SER A 348 3.78 -12.37 23.23
C SER A 348 2.76 -12.04 22.12
N TYR A 349 1.69 -11.33 22.46
CA TYR A 349 0.68 -10.92 21.48
C TYR A 349 1.30 -10.10 20.33
N ASP A 350 2.19 -9.16 20.66
CA ASP A 350 2.86 -8.32 19.65
C ASP A 350 3.83 -9.13 18.76
N ASP A 351 4.58 -10.08 19.33
CA ASP A 351 5.46 -10.96 18.54
C ASP A 351 4.65 -11.87 17.62
N THR A 352 3.52 -12.39 18.10
CA THR A 352 2.62 -13.22 17.30
C THR A 352 2.04 -12.43 16.13
N LEU A 353 1.63 -11.18 16.35
CA LEU A 353 1.22 -10.27 15.27
C LEU A 353 2.36 -10.01 14.26
N ILE A 354 3.61 -9.88 14.72
CA ILE A 354 4.75 -9.75 13.81
C ILE A 354 4.92 -11.02 12.98
N GLN A 355 4.83 -12.21 13.59
CA GLN A 355 4.95 -13.48 12.87
C GLN A 355 3.88 -13.62 11.78
N PHE A 356 2.62 -13.26 12.05
CA PHE A 356 1.56 -13.22 11.02
C PHE A 356 1.92 -12.29 9.86
N ARG A 357 2.44 -11.09 10.14
CA ARG A 357 2.90 -10.17 9.08
C ARG A 357 4.06 -10.76 8.30
N ARG A 358 5.02 -11.42 8.95
CA ARG A 358 6.17 -12.05 8.27
C ARG A 358 5.74 -13.23 7.39
N LEU A 359 4.79 -14.03 7.84
CA LEU A 359 4.21 -15.11 7.03
C LEU A 359 3.48 -14.55 5.80
N TRP A 360 2.69 -13.48 5.97
CA TRP A 360 2.08 -12.78 4.84
C TRP A 360 3.11 -12.22 3.86
N HIS A 361 4.16 -11.55 4.34
CA HIS A 361 5.22 -11.03 3.47
C HIS A 361 5.91 -12.15 2.68
N PHE A 362 6.17 -13.30 3.33
CA PHE A 362 6.76 -14.45 2.66
C PHE A 362 5.82 -15.03 1.60
N MET A 363 4.52 -15.11 1.87
CA MET A 363 3.51 -15.51 0.88
C MET A 363 3.48 -14.57 -0.33
N VAL A 364 3.56 -13.25 -0.12
CA VAL A 364 3.64 -12.29 -1.24
C VAL A 364 4.94 -12.48 -2.04
N MET A 365 6.06 -12.77 -1.36
CA MET A 365 7.36 -12.98 -2.00
C MET A 365 7.39 -14.26 -2.85
N GLU A 366 6.99 -15.39 -2.27
CA GLU A 366 7.24 -16.73 -2.84
C GLU A 366 5.97 -17.46 -3.31
N GLY A 367 4.78 -17.00 -2.90
CA GLY A 367 3.52 -17.67 -3.21
C GLY A 367 3.21 -17.61 -4.71
N ALA A 368 2.73 -18.71 -5.29
CA ALA A 368 2.32 -18.74 -6.68
C ALA A 368 0.86 -18.28 -6.84
N PRO A 369 0.45 -17.79 -8.03
CA PRO A 369 -0.96 -17.58 -8.37
C PRO A 369 -1.85 -18.78 -8.04
N ARG A 370 -3.10 -18.50 -7.63
CA ARG A 370 -4.10 -19.53 -7.36
C ARG A 370 -4.43 -20.30 -8.65
N GLY A 371 -4.45 -21.62 -8.58
CA GLY A 371 -4.69 -22.51 -9.74
C GLY A 371 -3.43 -23.09 -10.39
N MET A 372 -2.23 -22.76 -9.89
CA MET A 372 -0.97 -23.41 -10.30
C MET A 372 -0.63 -24.68 -9.50
N PHE A 373 -1.54 -25.17 -8.65
CA PHE A 373 -1.35 -26.33 -7.77
C PHE A 373 -2.46 -27.36 -7.91
#